data_AF-A0AAP2DHG0-F1
#
_entry.id   AF-A0AAP2DHG0-F1
#
_cell.length_a   1.000
_cell.length_b   1.000
_cell.length_c   1.000
_cell.angle_alpha   90.00
_cell.angle_beta   90.00
_cell.angle_gamma   90.00
#
_symmetry.space_group_name_H-M   'P 1'
#
loop_
_entity.id
_entity.type
_entity.pdbx_description
1 polymer ?
#
loop_
_entity_poly.entity_id
_entity_poly.type
_entity_poly.pdbx_seq_one_letter_code
_entity_poly.pdbx_strand_id
1 'polypeptide(L)'
;MEGKLLDHKANDLLELFGAGRPTPGSGSAASLQAMLSAKLILTVIKLTGKDKFKPTYDNVLPELRRRELDINDRIYPELENLFQQDSDKFDEYIRAYKEWEAEKNPEKREHLHRIKLDRLAEATENTVAIAQFSVGLAEVGEFIFKNAFKDVRGDSAVALSGAIAALAGCISIVELNLVSFTSRDEWSCEVQEEISMLKIKHRELLGKAAECAGLLEKENADIHHQAFLKIVTDLRSGKWEELTTSESSIEKLARDVQNVLWMYRDLIWKKDVPENYIDVLKPEVAINRLLGYQFGYASLGRFVAEDGREYEAAGEIDKGRRVVRVSGDMRPSVRNFTAAHELGHALLHSGNVLHRDRPLDGSDENKDVREKQADKFAAFFLMPGTLVTSYFYELFGMDRFVADENTVFKLRGGVPSAFRKRIEEIGGLAYYLATVEYFNGRSFNSLAKIFNVSRKAMAIRLKELGLVEE
;
A
#
# COMPACT_ATOMS: atom_id res chain seq x y z
N MET A 1 2.31 -48.14 0.74
CA MET A 1 1.71 -47.56 -0.49
C MET A 1 2.70 -47.71 -1.63
N GLU A 2 2.28 -48.07 -2.86
CA GLU A 2 3.21 -48.06 -4.01
C GLU A 2 3.31 -46.64 -4.57
N GLY A 3 4.41 -45.94 -4.28
CA GLY A 3 4.71 -44.58 -4.75
C GLY A 3 4.99 -43.57 -3.62
N LYS A 4 5.74 -42.51 -3.91
CA LYS A 4 5.99 -41.43 -2.92
C LYS A 4 4.72 -40.60 -2.73
N LEU A 5 4.41 -40.22 -1.49
CA LEU A 5 3.23 -39.42 -1.18
C LEU A 5 3.16 -38.09 -1.96
N LEU A 6 4.31 -37.46 -2.23
CA LEU A 6 4.39 -36.20 -2.99
C LEU A 6 4.13 -36.36 -4.49
N ASP A 7 4.18 -37.58 -5.02
CA ASP A 7 3.92 -37.82 -6.45
C ASP A 7 2.40 -37.82 -6.73
N HIS A 8 1.56 -37.89 -5.69
CA HIS A 8 0.11 -37.80 -5.82
C HIS A 8 -0.35 -36.38 -6.15
N LYS A 9 -1.42 -36.27 -6.94
CA LYS A 9 -2.10 -34.98 -7.11
C LYS A 9 -2.72 -34.56 -5.77
N ALA A 10 -2.86 -33.26 -5.57
CA ALA A 10 -3.41 -32.71 -4.34
C ALA A 10 -4.78 -33.32 -3.96
N ASN A 11 -5.69 -33.49 -4.93
CA ASN A 11 -7.00 -34.11 -4.67
C ASN A 11 -6.86 -35.56 -4.19
N ASP A 12 -6.01 -36.35 -4.87
CA ASP A 12 -5.78 -37.75 -4.49
C ASP A 12 -5.21 -37.82 -3.07
N LEU A 13 -4.22 -36.97 -2.76
CA LEU A 13 -3.62 -36.92 -1.43
C LEU A 13 -4.63 -36.56 -0.33
N LEU A 14 -5.53 -35.59 -0.58
CA LEU A 14 -6.60 -35.23 0.35
C LEU A 14 -7.60 -36.37 0.54
N GLU A 15 -7.97 -37.08 -0.52
CA GLU A 15 -8.80 -38.29 -0.43
C GLU A 15 -8.10 -39.37 0.41
N LEU A 16 -6.78 -39.56 0.26
CA LEU A 16 -6.02 -40.53 1.05
C LEU A 16 -6.04 -40.19 2.55
N PHE A 17 -5.91 -38.92 2.93
CA PHE A 17 -6.05 -38.47 4.32
C PHE A 17 -7.49 -38.60 4.84
N GLY A 18 -8.49 -38.43 3.98
CA GLY A 18 -9.91 -38.53 4.32
C GLY A 18 -10.48 -39.95 4.29
N ALA A 19 -9.72 -40.96 3.85
CA ALA A 19 -10.21 -42.31 3.58
C ALA A 19 -10.51 -43.16 4.83
N GLY A 20 -10.25 -42.65 6.04
CA GLY A 20 -10.49 -43.38 7.30
C GLY A 20 -9.55 -44.56 7.52
N ARG A 21 -8.44 -44.62 6.79
CA ARG A 21 -7.38 -45.62 6.94
C ARG A 21 -6.25 -45.09 7.85
N PRO A 22 -5.43 -45.95 8.47
CA PRO A 22 -4.38 -45.51 9.40
C PRO A 22 -3.26 -44.67 8.75
N THR A 23 -3.02 -44.82 7.45
CA THR A 23 -1.89 -44.18 6.73
C THR A 23 -2.31 -43.61 5.36
N PRO A 24 -1.82 -42.44 4.93
CA PRO A 24 -0.93 -41.54 5.67
C PRO A 24 -1.66 -40.94 6.88
N GLY A 25 -0.93 -40.87 8.00
CA GLY A 25 -1.48 -40.51 9.30
C GLY A 25 -1.38 -39.02 9.60
N SER A 26 -1.77 -38.65 10.82
CA SER A 26 -1.71 -37.27 11.30
C SER A 26 -0.30 -36.69 11.37
N GLY A 27 0.75 -37.51 11.54
CA GLY A 27 2.15 -37.07 11.50
C GLY A 27 2.54 -36.58 10.10
N SER A 28 2.21 -37.38 9.08
CA SER A 28 2.39 -37.03 7.66
C SER A 28 1.59 -35.76 7.31
N ALA A 29 0.36 -35.62 7.82
CA ALA A 29 -0.43 -34.39 7.64
C ALA A 29 0.27 -33.16 8.26
N ALA A 30 0.86 -33.30 9.45
CA ALA A 30 1.62 -32.24 10.10
C ALA A 30 2.88 -31.87 9.30
N SER A 31 3.60 -32.86 8.75
CA SER A 31 4.76 -32.58 7.88
C SER A 31 4.36 -31.83 6.61
N LEU A 32 3.28 -32.25 5.93
CA LEU A 32 2.76 -31.55 4.75
C LEU A 32 2.43 -30.08 5.06
N GLN A 33 1.83 -29.82 6.22
CA GLN A 33 1.53 -28.47 6.67
C GLN A 33 2.80 -27.65 6.93
N ALA A 34 3.82 -28.23 7.56
CA ALA A 34 5.12 -27.59 7.75
C ALA A 34 5.83 -27.29 6.40
N MET A 35 5.78 -28.22 5.45
CA MET A 35 6.31 -28.03 4.10
C MET A 35 5.63 -26.86 3.36
N LEU A 36 4.32 -26.73 3.49
CA LEU A 36 3.56 -25.60 2.94
C LEU A 36 4.03 -24.27 3.57
N SER A 37 4.18 -24.23 4.89
CA SER A 37 4.73 -23.06 5.60
C SER A 37 6.12 -22.68 5.09
N ALA A 38 7.00 -23.67 4.88
CA ALA A 38 8.33 -23.43 4.31
C ALA A 38 8.27 -22.78 2.92
N LYS A 39 7.38 -23.23 2.03
CA LYS A 39 7.22 -22.64 0.69
C LYS A 39 6.65 -21.22 0.74
N LEU A 40 5.74 -20.91 1.66
CA LEU A 40 5.22 -19.56 1.85
C LEU A 40 6.33 -18.62 2.37
N ILE A 41 7.14 -19.07 3.33
CA ILE A 41 8.31 -18.31 3.81
C ILE A 41 9.28 -17.97 2.67
N LEU A 42 9.65 -18.97 1.86
CA LEU A 42 10.54 -18.78 0.71
C LEU A 42 9.95 -17.80 -0.31
N THR A 43 8.63 -17.81 -0.50
CA THR A 43 7.93 -16.87 -1.39
C THR A 43 8.09 -15.43 -0.91
N VAL A 44 7.88 -15.18 0.39
CA VAL A 44 8.05 -13.84 0.99
C VAL A 44 9.50 -13.37 0.89
N ILE A 45 10.47 -14.24 1.18
CA ILE A 45 11.91 -13.93 1.03
C ILE A 45 12.21 -13.51 -0.42
N LYS A 46 11.77 -14.31 -1.40
CA LYS A 46 11.98 -14.03 -2.82
C LYS A 46 11.36 -12.71 -3.26
N LEU A 47 10.15 -12.40 -2.81
CA LEU A 47 9.48 -11.14 -3.13
C LEU A 47 10.21 -9.94 -2.52
N THR A 48 10.68 -10.08 -1.29
CA THR A 48 11.46 -9.05 -0.57
C THR A 48 12.80 -8.77 -1.29
N GLY A 49 13.42 -9.79 -1.88
CA GLY A 49 14.68 -9.69 -2.61
C GLY A 49 14.63 -9.09 -4.02
N LYS A 50 13.45 -8.70 -4.54
CA LYS A 50 13.34 -8.09 -5.88
C LYS A 50 14.00 -6.70 -5.94
N ASP A 51 14.60 -6.36 -7.09
CA ASP A 51 15.37 -5.12 -7.27
C ASP A 51 14.62 -3.84 -6.86
N LYS A 52 13.32 -3.79 -7.15
CA LYS A 52 12.43 -2.67 -6.76
C LYS A 52 12.42 -2.42 -5.24
N PHE A 53 12.61 -3.46 -4.43
CA PHE A 53 12.48 -3.41 -2.97
C PHE A 53 13.82 -3.50 -2.24
N LYS A 54 14.90 -3.93 -2.92
CA LYS A 54 16.24 -4.04 -2.32
C LYS A 54 16.67 -2.78 -1.53
N PRO A 55 16.52 -1.54 -2.04
CA PRO A 55 16.93 -0.36 -1.28
C PRO A 55 16.18 -0.19 0.05
N THR A 56 14.97 -0.72 0.16
CA THR A 56 14.13 -0.62 1.38
C THR A 56 14.50 -1.69 2.41
N TYR A 57 15.02 -2.84 1.98
CA TYR A 57 15.25 -4.02 2.83
C TYR A 57 16.72 -4.43 2.91
N ASP A 58 17.65 -3.61 2.43
CA ASP A 58 19.07 -3.95 2.28
C ASP A 58 19.70 -4.48 3.59
N ASN A 59 19.32 -3.89 4.72
CA ASN A 59 19.80 -4.28 6.05
C ASN A 59 19.34 -5.68 6.50
N VAL A 60 18.21 -6.18 6.01
CA VAL A 60 17.65 -7.49 6.42
C VAL A 60 17.93 -8.60 5.41
N LEU A 61 18.26 -8.26 4.16
CA LEU A 61 18.52 -9.24 3.09
C LEU A 61 19.58 -10.31 3.45
N PRO A 62 20.70 -10.00 4.14
CA PRO A 62 21.68 -11.03 4.53
C PRO A 62 21.10 -12.11 5.45
N GLU A 63 20.27 -11.70 6.42
CA GLU A 63 19.62 -12.62 7.35
C GLU A 63 18.53 -13.43 6.66
N LEU A 64 17.77 -12.82 5.75
CA LEU A 64 16.78 -13.54 4.94
C LEU A 64 17.43 -14.60 4.05
N ARG A 65 18.58 -14.31 3.44
CA ARG A 65 19.35 -15.28 2.65
C ARG A 65 19.85 -16.45 3.49
N ARG A 66 20.32 -16.19 4.72
CA ARG A 66 20.75 -17.27 5.63
C ARG A 66 19.60 -18.23 5.92
N ARG A 67 18.41 -17.68 6.19
CA ARG A 67 17.20 -18.47 6.46
C ARG A 67 16.71 -19.22 5.22
N GLU A 68 16.79 -18.57 4.05
CA GLU A 68 16.50 -19.22 2.76
C GLU A 68 17.36 -20.45 2.52
N LEU A 69 18.67 -20.33 2.75
CA LEU A 69 19.62 -21.45 2.60
C LEU A 69 19.28 -22.57 3.60
N ASP A 70 19.08 -22.26 4.87
CA ASP A 70 18.72 -23.27 5.88
C ASP A 70 17.41 -24.00 5.54
N ILE A 71 16.42 -23.29 4.99
CA ILE A 71 15.17 -23.92 4.57
C ILE A 71 15.37 -24.82 3.37
N ASN A 72 16.11 -24.37 2.34
CA ASN A 72 16.30 -25.13 1.11
C ASN A 72 17.23 -26.34 1.28
N ASP A 73 18.29 -26.18 2.08
CA ASP A 73 19.38 -27.16 2.17
C ASP A 73 19.15 -28.17 3.30
N ARG A 74 18.31 -27.84 4.29
CA ARG A 74 18.10 -28.69 5.47
C ARG A 74 16.62 -28.89 5.80
N ILE A 75 15.87 -27.83 6.11
CA ILE A 75 14.52 -27.99 6.70
C ILE A 75 13.53 -28.65 5.71
N TYR A 76 13.46 -28.15 4.48
CA TYR A 76 12.48 -28.65 3.51
C TYR A 76 12.78 -30.09 3.05
N PRO A 77 14.02 -30.46 2.69
CA PRO A 77 14.35 -31.85 2.34
C PRO A 77 14.05 -32.84 3.48
N GLU A 78 14.35 -32.47 4.73
CA GLU A 78 14.07 -33.33 5.89
C GLU A 78 12.58 -33.49 6.14
N LEU A 79 11.78 -32.41 6.02
CA LEU A 79 10.32 -32.51 6.11
C LEU A 79 9.73 -33.37 4.99
N GLU A 80 10.25 -33.27 3.77
CA GLU A 80 9.86 -34.13 2.65
C GLU A 80 10.18 -35.60 2.92
N ASN A 81 11.35 -35.90 3.47
CA ASN A 81 11.69 -37.25 3.89
C ASN A 81 10.77 -37.75 5.01
N LEU A 82 10.58 -36.96 6.06
CA LEU A 82 9.70 -37.27 7.20
C LEU A 82 8.24 -37.45 6.78
N PHE A 83 7.78 -36.73 5.76
CA PHE A 83 6.43 -36.86 5.22
C PHE A 83 6.15 -38.27 4.71
N GLN A 84 7.13 -38.90 4.04
CA GLN A 84 7.03 -40.29 3.60
C GLN A 84 7.33 -41.26 4.74
N GLN A 85 8.41 -41.00 5.48
CA GLN A 85 8.92 -41.90 6.52
C GLN A 85 7.91 -42.11 7.66
N ASP A 86 7.18 -41.08 8.06
CA ASP A 86 6.12 -41.19 9.06
C ASP A 86 5.03 -42.18 8.63
N SER A 87 4.54 -42.06 7.39
CA SER A 87 3.55 -42.98 6.83
C SER A 87 4.07 -44.42 6.81
N ASP A 88 5.30 -44.64 6.37
CA ASP A 88 5.87 -45.98 6.24
C ASP A 88 6.13 -46.64 7.61
N LYS A 89 6.64 -45.87 8.58
CA LYS A 89 6.88 -46.35 9.95
C LYS A 89 5.59 -46.60 10.71
N PHE A 90 4.56 -45.81 10.49
CA PHE A 90 3.25 -46.09 11.07
C PHE A 90 2.61 -47.34 10.46
N ASP A 91 2.79 -47.60 9.16
CA ASP A 91 2.37 -48.86 8.52
C ASP A 91 3.08 -50.09 9.13
N GLU A 92 4.37 -49.98 9.47
CA GLU A 92 5.11 -51.01 10.22
C GLU A 92 4.51 -51.25 11.61
N TYR A 93 4.20 -50.19 12.35
CA TYR A 93 3.53 -50.28 13.65
C TYR A 93 2.16 -50.97 13.54
N ILE A 94 1.33 -50.60 12.56
CA ILE A 94 -0.01 -51.19 12.36
C ILE A 94 0.08 -52.68 12.04
N ARG A 95 1.08 -53.13 11.28
CA ARG A 95 1.32 -54.56 11.04
C ARG A 95 1.70 -55.29 12.33
N ALA A 96 2.67 -54.76 13.08
CA ALA A 96 3.09 -55.33 14.35
C ALA A 96 1.94 -55.38 15.37
N TYR A 97 1.09 -54.35 15.40
CA TYR A 97 -0.11 -54.30 16.25
C TYR A 97 -1.08 -55.44 15.93
N LYS A 98 -1.39 -55.66 14.64
CA LYS A 98 -2.30 -56.73 14.20
C LYS A 98 -1.77 -58.12 14.53
N GLU A 99 -0.46 -58.34 14.37
CA GLU A 99 0.20 -59.59 14.73
C GLU A 99 0.12 -59.84 16.25
N TRP A 100 0.42 -58.81 17.05
CA TRP A 100 0.32 -58.87 18.51
C TRP A 100 -1.11 -59.14 19.00
N GLU A 101 -2.11 -58.52 18.36
CA GLU A 101 -3.52 -58.68 18.72
C GLU A 101 -4.06 -60.09 18.41
N ALA A 102 -3.59 -60.70 17.32
CA ALA A 102 -3.99 -62.03 16.90
C ALA A 102 -3.34 -63.17 17.70
N GLU A 103 -2.17 -62.93 18.32
CA GLU A 103 -1.43 -63.94 19.06
C GLU A 103 -2.07 -64.26 20.43
N LYS A 104 -2.24 -65.55 20.71
CA LYS A 104 -2.88 -66.07 21.93
C LYS A 104 -1.88 -66.66 22.91
N ASN A 105 -0.69 -67.07 22.45
CA ASN A 105 0.36 -67.60 23.30
C ASN A 105 0.99 -66.46 24.13
N PRO A 106 1.02 -66.56 25.48
CA PRO A 106 1.52 -65.47 26.33
C PRO A 106 2.98 -65.06 26.07
N GLU A 107 3.89 -66.01 25.88
CA GLU A 107 5.33 -65.73 25.68
C GLU A 107 5.59 -65.06 24.33
N LYS A 108 4.97 -65.57 23.27
CA LYS A 108 5.07 -64.97 21.93
C LYS A 108 4.41 -63.59 21.89
N ARG A 109 3.28 -63.45 22.57
CA ARG A 109 2.57 -62.16 22.66
C ARG A 109 3.40 -61.10 23.36
N GLU A 110 4.13 -61.44 24.41
CA GLU A 110 5.06 -60.52 25.07
C GLU A 110 6.24 -60.12 24.16
N HIS A 111 6.78 -61.06 23.38
CA HIS A 111 7.80 -60.72 22.39
C HIS A 111 7.29 -59.77 21.29
N LEU A 112 6.11 -60.04 20.74
CA LEU A 112 5.45 -59.16 19.76
C LEU A 112 5.06 -57.80 20.36
N HIS A 113 4.76 -57.76 21.67
CA HIS A 113 4.47 -56.52 22.38
C HIS A 113 5.66 -55.56 22.34
N ARG A 114 6.88 -56.06 22.58
CA ARG A 114 8.11 -55.28 22.47
C ARG A 114 8.36 -54.79 21.04
N ILE A 115 8.27 -55.66 20.05
CA ILE A 115 8.43 -55.28 18.63
C ILE A 115 7.44 -54.17 18.24
N LYS A 116 6.17 -54.30 18.66
CA LYS A 116 5.14 -53.28 18.42
C LYS A 116 5.53 -51.94 19.05
N LEU A 117 6.01 -51.93 20.30
CA LEU A 117 6.44 -50.71 20.98
C LEU A 117 7.67 -50.09 20.32
N ASP A 118 8.66 -50.89 19.90
CA ASP A 118 9.84 -50.40 19.18
C ASP A 118 9.45 -49.68 17.87
N ARG A 119 8.48 -50.24 17.11
CA ARG A 119 7.97 -49.59 15.90
C ARG A 119 7.18 -48.31 16.18
N LEU A 120 6.46 -48.26 17.30
CA LEU A 120 5.79 -47.05 17.73
C LEU A 120 6.79 -45.96 18.16
N ALA A 121 7.90 -46.36 18.79
CA ALA A 121 8.97 -45.45 19.17
C ALA A 121 9.60 -44.78 17.94
N GLU A 122 9.96 -45.55 16.91
CA GLU A 122 10.48 -45.02 15.64
C GLU A 122 9.52 -44.02 14.96
N ALA A 123 8.22 -44.33 14.94
CA ALA A 123 7.21 -43.40 14.39
C ALA A 123 7.07 -42.12 15.24
N THR A 124 7.24 -42.24 16.55
CA THR A 124 7.18 -41.11 17.50
C THR A 124 8.37 -40.17 17.31
N GLU A 125 9.57 -40.71 17.10
CA GLU A 125 10.79 -39.92 16.83
C GLU A 125 10.66 -39.08 15.55
N ASN A 126 10.08 -39.65 14.48
CA ASN A 126 9.79 -38.87 13.26
C ASN A 126 8.86 -37.69 13.56
N THR A 127 7.82 -37.91 14.37
CA THR A 127 6.86 -36.87 14.75
C THR A 127 7.53 -35.77 15.59
N VAL A 128 8.44 -36.14 16.50
CA VAL A 128 9.25 -35.19 17.26
C VAL A 128 10.13 -34.35 16.34
N ALA A 129 10.79 -34.95 15.35
CA ALA A 129 11.60 -34.23 14.36
C ALA A 129 10.75 -33.22 13.56
N ILE A 130 9.56 -33.60 13.11
CA ILE A 130 8.61 -32.68 12.42
C ILE A 130 8.26 -31.50 13.34
N ALA A 131 8.04 -31.75 14.63
CA ALA A 131 7.73 -30.70 15.61
C ALA A 131 8.89 -29.69 15.73
N GLN A 132 10.13 -30.17 15.81
CA GLN A 132 11.33 -29.33 15.91
C GLN A 132 11.53 -28.47 14.65
N PHE A 133 11.35 -29.03 13.46
CA PHE A 133 11.38 -28.25 12.21
C PHE A 133 10.25 -27.21 12.14
N SER A 134 9.07 -27.56 12.65
CA SER A 134 7.92 -26.65 12.73
C SER A 134 8.19 -25.45 13.64
N VAL A 135 8.90 -25.64 14.77
CA VAL A 135 9.38 -24.52 15.61
C VAL A 135 10.27 -23.59 14.81
N GLY A 136 11.27 -24.12 14.10
CA GLY A 136 12.19 -23.31 13.29
C GLY A 136 11.46 -22.51 12.20
N LEU A 137 10.50 -23.12 11.51
CA LEU A 137 9.68 -22.44 10.51
C LEU A 137 8.79 -21.35 11.13
N ALA A 138 8.20 -21.59 12.29
CA ALA A 138 7.40 -20.59 12.99
C ALA A 138 8.26 -19.38 13.40
N GLU A 139 9.47 -19.61 13.93
CA GLU A 139 10.41 -18.53 14.27
C GLU A 139 10.84 -17.71 13.02
N VAL A 140 11.05 -18.36 11.88
CA VAL A 140 11.29 -17.66 10.61
C VAL A 140 10.04 -16.90 10.16
N GLY A 141 8.86 -17.50 10.27
CA GLY A 141 7.56 -16.90 9.92
C GLY A 141 7.30 -15.59 10.67
N GLU A 142 7.56 -15.56 11.97
CA GLU A 142 7.49 -14.34 12.78
C GLU A 142 8.50 -13.28 12.29
N PHE A 143 9.75 -13.70 12.07
CA PHE A 143 10.80 -12.78 11.63
C PHE A 143 10.46 -12.12 10.30
N ILE A 144 10.00 -12.87 9.30
CA ILE A 144 9.64 -12.32 7.99
C ILE A 144 8.38 -11.46 8.06
N PHE A 145 7.43 -11.77 8.95
CA PHE A 145 6.25 -10.94 9.15
C PHE A 145 6.63 -9.53 9.59
N LYS A 146 7.54 -9.44 10.57
CA LYS A 146 7.97 -8.17 11.16
C LYS A 146 8.89 -7.37 10.22
N ASN A 147 9.80 -8.05 9.51
CA ASN A 147 10.94 -7.39 8.87
C ASN A 147 10.97 -7.44 7.33
N ALA A 148 10.18 -8.30 6.69
CA ALA A 148 10.21 -8.47 5.24
C ALA A 148 9.15 -7.59 4.53
N PHE A 149 8.87 -7.88 3.26
CA PHE A 149 7.96 -7.08 2.44
C PHE A 149 6.53 -7.02 3.03
N LYS A 150 6.11 -5.81 3.45
CA LYS A 150 4.87 -5.62 4.23
C LYS A 150 3.59 -6.01 3.48
N ASP A 151 3.53 -5.77 2.17
CA ASP A 151 2.32 -6.02 1.38
C ASP A 151 1.99 -7.52 1.23
N VAL A 152 2.92 -8.41 1.60
CA VAL A 152 2.72 -9.87 1.59
C VAL A 152 2.76 -10.49 2.99
N ARG A 153 2.55 -9.68 4.04
CA ARG A 153 2.44 -10.17 5.43
C ARG A 153 1.35 -11.21 5.63
N GLY A 154 0.34 -11.26 4.76
CA GLY A 154 -0.64 -12.34 4.73
C GLY A 154 0.01 -13.72 4.59
N ASP A 155 0.94 -13.88 3.65
CA ASP A 155 1.66 -15.14 3.43
C ASP A 155 2.54 -15.49 4.65
N SER A 156 3.21 -14.49 5.24
CA SER A 156 3.98 -14.67 6.47
C SER A 156 3.10 -15.15 7.64
N ALA A 157 1.91 -14.58 7.79
CA ALA A 157 0.98 -14.94 8.85
C ALA A 157 0.43 -16.36 8.68
N VAL A 158 0.08 -16.76 7.45
CA VAL A 158 -0.34 -18.13 7.13
C VAL A 158 0.80 -19.11 7.39
N ALA A 159 2.04 -18.78 7.01
CA ALA A 159 3.19 -19.64 7.25
C ALA A 159 3.47 -19.84 8.75
N LEU A 160 3.47 -18.75 9.53
CA LEU A 160 3.64 -18.77 10.99
C LEU A 160 2.57 -19.64 11.66
N SER A 161 1.29 -19.35 11.40
CA SER A 161 0.17 -20.09 11.98
C SER A 161 0.14 -21.55 11.54
N GLY A 162 0.48 -21.82 10.27
CA GLY A 162 0.60 -23.17 9.73
C GLY A 162 1.66 -23.98 10.46
N ALA A 163 2.84 -23.40 10.71
CA ALA A 163 3.92 -24.07 11.43
C ALA A 163 3.56 -24.31 12.91
N ILE A 164 2.88 -23.35 13.56
CA ILE A 164 2.37 -23.51 14.93
C ILE A 164 1.35 -24.65 15.02
N ALA A 165 0.43 -24.75 14.07
CA ALA A 165 -0.57 -25.81 14.06
C ALA A 165 0.04 -27.19 13.73
N ALA A 166 1.07 -27.26 12.88
CA ALA A 166 1.84 -28.49 12.68
C ALA A 166 2.52 -28.95 13.99
N LEU A 167 3.15 -28.02 14.72
CA LEU A 167 3.73 -28.27 16.04
C LEU A 167 2.67 -28.76 17.05
N ALA A 168 1.51 -28.12 17.11
CA ALA A 168 0.41 -28.53 17.99
C ALA A 168 -0.08 -29.95 17.69
N GLY A 169 -0.19 -30.29 16.41
CA GLY A 169 -0.54 -31.63 15.95
C GLY A 169 0.50 -32.65 16.42
N CYS A 170 1.78 -32.39 16.18
CA CYS A 170 2.88 -33.27 16.59
C CYS A 170 2.91 -33.51 18.10
N ILE A 171 2.76 -32.47 18.92
CA ILE A 171 2.68 -32.59 20.38
C ILE A 171 1.56 -33.56 20.78
N SER A 172 0.38 -33.42 20.15
CA SER A 172 -0.78 -34.26 20.47
C SER A 172 -0.57 -35.72 20.06
N ILE A 173 0.09 -35.95 18.93
CA ILE A 173 0.40 -37.29 18.41
C ILE A 173 1.43 -37.98 19.30
N VAL A 174 2.52 -37.29 19.67
CA VAL A 174 3.56 -37.86 20.53
C VAL A 174 3.00 -38.21 21.90
N GLU A 175 2.20 -37.32 22.51
CA GLU A 175 1.55 -37.59 23.79
C GLU A 175 0.62 -38.82 23.71
N LEU A 176 -0.14 -38.97 22.62
CA LEU A 176 -0.97 -40.15 22.40
C LEU A 176 -0.14 -41.42 22.30
N ASN A 177 1.00 -41.38 21.58
CA ASN A 177 1.88 -42.53 21.45
C ASN A 177 2.50 -42.91 22.80
N LEU A 178 2.94 -41.93 23.60
CA LEU A 178 3.53 -42.14 24.93
C LEU A 178 2.58 -42.86 25.92
N VAL A 179 1.25 -42.72 25.77
CA VAL A 179 0.27 -43.48 26.58
C VAL A 179 0.45 -45.00 26.44
N SER A 180 0.98 -45.47 25.31
CA SER A 180 1.21 -46.89 25.06
C SER A 180 2.42 -47.46 25.83
N PHE A 181 3.26 -46.59 26.40
CA PHE A 181 4.48 -46.96 27.12
C PHE A 181 4.22 -46.89 28.63
N THR A 182 3.95 -48.05 29.24
CA THR A 182 3.58 -48.14 30.67
C THR A 182 4.77 -48.15 31.63
N SER A 183 5.96 -48.51 31.15
CA SER A 183 7.21 -48.42 31.89
C SER A 183 7.92 -47.12 31.53
N ARG A 184 8.33 -46.34 32.54
CA ARG A 184 9.23 -45.20 32.35
C ARG A 184 10.66 -45.71 32.10
N ASP A 185 10.89 -46.15 30.88
CA ASP A 185 12.25 -46.39 30.39
C ASP A 185 12.96 -45.07 30.05
N GLU A 186 14.26 -45.16 29.77
CA GLU A 186 15.12 -44.02 29.47
C GLU A 186 14.60 -43.21 28.27
N TRP A 187 14.25 -43.90 27.18
CA TRP A 187 13.71 -43.29 25.96
C TRP A 187 12.41 -42.50 26.19
N SER A 188 11.42 -43.09 26.88
CA SER A 188 10.16 -42.39 27.14
C SER A 188 10.34 -41.18 28.06
N CYS A 189 11.33 -41.20 28.96
CA CYS A 189 11.68 -40.03 29.76
C CYS A 189 12.28 -38.91 28.89
N GLU A 190 13.20 -39.23 27.98
CA GLU A 190 13.82 -38.27 27.06
C GLU A 190 12.77 -37.61 26.16
N VAL A 191 11.90 -38.40 25.53
CA VAL A 191 10.83 -37.86 24.67
C VAL A 191 9.85 -36.98 25.46
N GLN A 192 9.56 -37.33 26.73
CA GLN A 192 8.69 -36.52 27.58
C GLN A 192 9.31 -35.15 27.93
N GLU A 193 10.63 -35.09 28.11
CA GLU A 193 11.36 -33.83 28.30
C GLU A 193 11.34 -32.98 27.03
N GLU A 194 11.59 -33.58 25.86
CA GLU A 194 11.51 -32.88 24.58
C GLU A 194 10.12 -32.28 24.32
N ILE A 195 9.06 -33.06 24.54
CA ILE A 195 7.69 -32.56 24.41
C ILE A 195 7.40 -31.43 25.39
N SER A 196 7.93 -31.50 26.60
CA SER A 196 7.76 -30.42 27.59
C SER A 196 8.37 -29.11 27.07
N MET A 197 9.54 -29.18 26.43
CA MET A 197 10.17 -28.03 25.78
C MET A 197 9.38 -27.54 24.56
N LEU A 198 8.89 -28.45 23.71
CA LEU A 198 8.05 -28.11 22.56
C LEU A 198 6.74 -27.44 22.97
N LYS A 199 6.11 -27.86 24.08
CA LYS A 199 4.91 -27.21 24.65
C LYS A 199 5.20 -25.78 25.14
N ILE A 200 6.39 -25.51 25.68
CA ILE A 200 6.81 -24.16 26.05
C ILE A 200 6.94 -23.30 24.79
N LYS A 201 7.67 -23.81 23.78
CA LYS A 201 7.85 -23.13 22.49
C LYS A 201 6.54 -22.86 21.77
N HIS A 202 5.62 -23.82 21.77
CA HIS A 202 4.28 -23.65 21.19
C HIS A 202 3.53 -22.47 21.83
N ARG A 203 3.55 -22.35 23.16
CA ARG A 203 2.91 -21.22 23.86
C ARG A 203 3.59 -19.87 23.55
N GLU A 204 4.92 -19.85 23.48
CA GLU A 204 5.68 -18.65 23.07
C GLU A 204 5.26 -18.19 21.66
N LEU A 205 5.23 -19.13 20.71
CA LEU A 205 4.90 -18.86 19.31
C LEU A 205 3.44 -18.43 19.10
N LEU A 206 2.50 -19.01 19.86
CA LEU A 206 1.10 -18.53 19.86
C LEU A 206 1.00 -17.07 20.29
N GLY A 207 1.75 -16.67 21.32
CA GLY A 207 1.81 -15.27 21.75
C GLY A 207 2.35 -14.35 20.65
N LYS A 208 3.40 -14.78 19.96
CA LYS A 208 3.98 -14.03 18.82
C LYS A 208 3.02 -13.93 17.63
N ALA A 209 2.27 -14.98 17.33
CA ALA A 209 1.25 -14.95 16.27
C ALA A 209 0.12 -13.97 16.61
N ALA A 210 -0.33 -13.95 17.86
CA ALA A 210 -1.32 -12.98 18.34
C ALA A 210 -0.78 -11.53 18.27
N GLU A 211 0.48 -11.31 18.62
CA GLU A 211 1.14 -10.01 18.46
C GLU A 211 1.14 -9.55 17.00
N CYS A 212 1.49 -10.45 16.07
CA CYS A 212 1.50 -10.17 14.63
C CYS A 212 0.10 -9.79 14.12
N ALA A 213 -0.94 -10.51 14.53
CA ALA A 213 -2.33 -10.15 14.20
C ALA A 213 -2.71 -8.78 14.77
N GLY A 214 -2.37 -8.51 16.02
CA GLY A 214 -2.63 -7.22 16.67
C GLY A 214 -1.91 -6.04 16.03
N LEU A 215 -0.75 -6.24 15.40
CA LEU A 215 -0.08 -5.20 14.60
C LEU A 215 -0.91 -4.80 13.39
N LEU A 216 -1.49 -5.76 12.66
CA LEU A 216 -2.36 -5.47 11.51
C LEU A 216 -3.66 -4.80 11.94
N GLU A 217 -4.24 -5.24 13.07
CA GLU A 217 -5.42 -4.60 13.64
C GLU A 217 -5.15 -3.13 13.99
N LYS A 218 -4.00 -2.83 14.61
CA LYS A 218 -3.60 -1.44 14.92
C LYS A 218 -3.35 -0.61 13.66
N GLU A 219 -2.67 -1.16 12.65
CA GLU A 219 -2.46 -0.50 11.36
C GLU A 219 -3.79 -0.19 10.67
N ASN A 220 -4.79 -1.07 10.78
CA ASN A 220 -6.14 -0.86 10.24
C ASN A 220 -6.99 0.10 11.10
N ALA A 221 -6.84 0.05 12.41
CA ALA A 221 -7.59 0.86 13.38
C ALA A 221 -6.97 2.25 13.63
N ASP A 222 -5.96 2.64 12.86
CA ASP A 222 -5.36 3.97 12.97
C ASP A 222 -6.45 5.05 12.78
N ILE A 223 -6.74 5.78 13.85
CA ILE A 223 -7.75 6.83 13.92
C ILE A 223 -7.47 7.91 12.87
N HIS A 224 -6.19 8.20 12.59
CA HIS A 224 -5.81 9.14 11.54
C HIS A 224 -6.19 8.62 10.16
N HIS A 225 -6.03 7.30 9.92
CA HIS A 225 -6.45 6.66 8.68
C HIS A 225 -7.98 6.65 8.54
N GLN A 226 -8.72 6.32 9.60
CA GLN A 226 -10.19 6.32 9.56
C GLN A 226 -10.77 7.73 9.35
N ALA A 227 -10.21 8.74 10.03
CA ALA A 227 -10.60 10.14 9.82
C ALA A 227 -10.32 10.59 8.38
N PHE A 228 -9.17 10.22 7.82
CA PHE A 228 -8.84 10.46 6.42
C PHE A 228 -9.84 9.79 5.47
N LEU A 229 -10.17 8.52 5.69
CA LEU A 229 -11.13 7.78 4.86
C LEU A 229 -12.53 8.40 4.90
N LYS A 230 -12.98 8.88 6.07
CA LYS A 230 -14.25 9.59 6.20
C LYS A 230 -14.27 10.85 5.35
N ILE A 231 -13.23 11.70 5.48
CA ILE A 231 -13.10 12.93 4.69
C ILE A 231 -13.05 12.64 3.19
N VAL A 232 -12.28 11.63 2.78
CA VAL A 232 -12.19 11.20 1.38
C VAL A 232 -13.54 10.71 0.86
N THR A 233 -14.31 9.99 1.67
CA THR A 233 -15.66 9.53 1.32
C THR A 233 -16.61 10.71 1.13
N ASP A 234 -16.54 11.69 2.02
CA ASP A 234 -17.34 12.91 1.93
C ASP A 234 -16.97 13.73 0.68
N LEU A 235 -15.68 13.88 0.37
CA LEU A 235 -15.21 14.52 -0.86
C LEU A 235 -15.72 13.82 -2.13
N ARG A 236 -15.81 12.48 -2.11
CA ARG A 236 -16.31 11.67 -3.24
C ARG A 236 -17.83 11.63 -3.36
N SER A 237 -18.57 12.13 -2.37
CA SER A 237 -20.03 11.96 -2.31
C SER A 237 -20.80 12.74 -3.38
N GLY A 238 -20.16 13.65 -4.11
CA GLY A 238 -20.78 14.45 -5.18
C GLY A 238 -21.76 15.53 -4.68
N LYS A 239 -21.89 15.70 -3.36
CA LYS A 239 -22.82 16.68 -2.72
C LYS A 239 -22.37 18.13 -2.85
N TRP A 240 -21.19 18.38 -3.42
CA TRP A 240 -20.59 19.71 -3.43
C TRP A 240 -21.27 20.65 -4.44
N GLU A 241 -21.87 20.12 -5.51
CA GLU A 241 -22.59 20.92 -6.52
C GLU A 241 -23.64 21.83 -5.90
N GLU A 242 -24.39 21.31 -4.93
CA GLU A 242 -25.45 22.05 -4.22
C GLU A 242 -24.90 22.99 -3.13
N LEU A 243 -23.70 22.71 -2.61
CA LEU A 243 -23.09 23.45 -1.49
C LEU A 243 -22.18 24.60 -1.95
N THR A 244 -21.72 24.59 -3.20
CA THR A 244 -20.77 25.57 -3.75
C THR A 244 -21.43 26.56 -4.70
N THR A 245 -22.41 27.31 -4.18
CA THR A 245 -23.19 28.29 -4.94
C THR A 245 -22.55 29.67 -5.07
N SER A 246 -21.38 29.91 -4.44
CA SER A 246 -20.70 31.21 -4.40
C SER A 246 -19.18 31.04 -4.53
N GLU A 247 -18.47 32.09 -4.96
CA GLU A 247 -17.00 32.05 -5.00
C GLU A 247 -16.38 31.73 -3.63
N SER A 248 -16.93 32.28 -2.55
CA SER A 248 -16.47 32.03 -1.17
C SER A 248 -16.61 30.55 -0.76
N SER A 249 -17.71 29.90 -1.14
CA SER A 249 -17.88 28.46 -0.86
C SER A 249 -16.97 27.58 -1.73
N ILE A 250 -16.67 27.99 -2.96
CA ILE A 250 -15.67 27.32 -3.82
C ILE A 250 -14.26 27.48 -3.24
N GLU A 251 -13.89 28.67 -2.77
CA GLU A 251 -12.60 28.92 -2.13
C GLU A 251 -12.45 28.13 -0.84
N LYS A 252 -13.53 28.03 -0.04
CA LYS A 252 -13.55 27.18 1.15
C LYS A 252 -13.30 25.71 0.78
N LEU A 253 -13.98 25.18 -0.24
CA LEU A 253 -13.76 23.80 -0.67
C LEU A 253 -12.32 23.57 -1.15
N ALA A 254 -11.77 24.47 -1.96
CA ALA A 254 -10.38 24.39 -2.41
C ALA A 254 -9.43 24.35 -1.21
N ARG A 255 -9.66 25.20 -0.21
CA ARG A 255 -8.88 25.23 1.03
C ARG A 255 -9.03 23.95 1.86
N ASP A 256 -10.23 23.40 1.95
CA ASP A 256 -10.46 22.15 2.66
C ASP A 256 -9.69 21.00 1.99
N VAL A 257 -9.67 20.92 0.65
CA VAL A 257 -8.87 19.94 -0.09
C VAL A 257 -7.37 20.15 0.15
N GLN A 258 -6.87 21.40 0.12
CA GLN A 258 -5.46 21.71 0.40
C GLN A 258 -5.05 21.29 1.81
N ASN A 259 -5.90 21.58 2.81
CA ASN A 259 -5.66 21.21 4.20
C ASN A 259 -5.65 19.69 4.39
N VAL A 260 -6.51 18.96 3.68
CA VAL A 260 -6.48 17.49 3.69
C VAL A 260 -5.18 16.96 3.09
N LEU A 261 -4.73 17.51 1.96
CA LEU A 261 -3.46 17.14 1.35
C LEU A 261 -2.28 17.40 2.31
N TRP A 262 -2.29 18.54 3.00
CA TRP A 262 -1.25 18.91 3.97
C TRP A 262 -1.26 18.04 5.23
N MET A 263 -2.43 17.92 5.87
CA MET A 263 -2.59 17.24 7.15
C MET A 263 -2.35 15.73 7.04
N TYR A 264 -2.70 15.12 5.91
CA TYR A 264 -2.55 13.68 5.68
C TYR A 264 -1.46 13.34 4.65
N ARG A 265 -0.48 14.23 4.45
CA ARG A 265 0.58 14.02 3.45
C ARG A 265 1.36 12.72 3.64
N ASP A 266 1.59 12.29 4.88
CA ASP A 266 2.28 11.03 5.18
C ASP A 266 1.47 9.78 4.76
N LEU A 267 0.14 9.89 4.71
CA LEU A 267 -0.74 8.82 4.21
C LEU A 267 -0.87 8.86 2.68
N ILE A 268 -0.83 10.06 2.09
CA ILE A 268 -1.06 10.30 0.66
C ILE A 268 0.22 10.03 -0.16
N TRP A 269 1.39 10.43 0.36
CA TRP A 269 2.69 10.25 -0.27
C TRP A 269 3.47 9.12 0.41
N LYS A 270 3.72 8.02 -0.33
CA LYS A 270 4.56 6.90 0.15
C LYS A 270 6.07 7.17 0.03
N LYS A 271 6.45 8.15 -0.79
CA LYS A 271 7.81 8.62 -1.07
C LYS A 271 7.74 10.13 -1.34
N ASP A 272 8.84 10.83 -1.10
CA ASP A 272 8.97 12.28 -1.34
C ASP A 272 7.83 13.08 -0.68
N VAL A 273 7.66 12.88 0.63
CA VAL A 273 6.62 13.55 1.41
C VAL A 273 6.87 15.07 1.39
N PRO A 274 5.88 15.88 1.00
CA PRO A 274 5.99 17.35 0.99
C PRO A 274 6.43 17.95 2.33
N GLU A 275 7.45 18.82 2.29
CA GLU A 275 7.95 19.54 3.48
C GLU A 275 7.31 20.92 3.65
N ASN A 276 6.85 21.54 2.56
CA ASN A 276 6.21 22.86 2.57
C ASN A 276 4.78 22.77 2.04
N TYR A 277 3.93 23.70 2.48
CA TYR A 277 2.51 23.69 2.08
C TYR A 277 2.32 23.91 0.56
N ILE A 278 3.21 24.66 -0.09
CA ILE A 278 3.13 24.86 -1.54
C ILE A 278 3.35 23.55 -2.32
N ASP A 279 4.11 22.61 -1.76
CA ASP A 279 4.45 21.34 -2.40
C ASP A 279 3.27 20.35 -2.45
N VAL A 280 2.23 20.58 -1.64
CA VAL A 280 1.00 19.78 -1.67
C VAL A 280 -0.02 20.24 -2.71
N LEU A 281 0.17 21.40 -3.35
CA LEU A 281 -0.75 21.98 -4.34
C LEU A 281 -0.65 21.27 -5.71
N LYS A 282 -0.82 19.95 -5.72
CA LYS A 282 -0.67 19.07 -6.87
C LYS A 282 -2.01 18.45 -7.27
N PRO A 283 -2.68 18.94 -8.32
CA PRO A 283 -4.00 18.45 -8.72
C PRO A 283 -3.99 16.96 -9.06
N GLU A 284 -2.95 16.48 -9.74
CA GLU A 284 -2.78 15.07 -10.10
C GLU A 284 -2.83 14.15 -8.88
N VAL A 285 -2.25 14.58 -7.75
CA VAL A 285 -2.25 13.82 -6.50
C VAL A 285 -3.64 13.84 -5.87
N ALA A 286 -4.31 14.98 -5.84
CA ALA A 286 -5.68 15.07 -5.33
C ALA A 286 -6.65 14.19 -6.15
N ILE A 287 -6.58 14.25 -7.48
CA ILE A 287 -7.37 13.42 -8.40
C ILE A 287 -7.11 11.93 -8.14
N ASN A 288 -5.84 11.53 -8.04
CA ASN A 288 -5.48 10.12 -7.91
C ASN A 288 -5.71 9.56 -6.50
N ARG A 289 -5.21 10.25 -5.47
CA ARG A 289 -5.12 9.75 -4.10
C ARG A 289 -6.34 10.10 -3.27
N LEU A 290 -6.92 11.28 -3.44
CA LEU A 290 -8.15 11.65 -2.74
C LEU A 290 -9.37 11.14 -3.50
N LEU A 291 -9.49 11.46 -4.78
CA LEU A 291 -10.69 11.11 -5.54
C LEU A 291 -10.66 9.74 -6.19
N GLY A 292 -9.51 9.05 -6.23
CA GLY A 292 -9.40 7.69 -6.75
C GLY A 292 -9.57 7.55 -8.26
N TYR A 293 -9.32 8.62 -9.01
CA TYR A 293 -9.33 8.60 -10.48
C TYR A 293 -7.95 8.19 -11.01
N GLN A 294 -7.92 7.50 -12.15
CA GLN A 294 -6.68 7.38 -12.91
C GLN A 294 -6.38 8.72 -13.57
N PHE A 295 -5.15 9.20 -13.43
CA PHE A 295 -4.69 10.45 -14.04
C PHE A 295 -3.57 10.15 -15.03
N GLY A 296 -3.59 10.79 -16.21
CA GLY A 296 -2.52 10.64 -17.18
C GLY A 296 -2.48 11.76 -18.23
N TYR A 297 -1.35 11.86 -18.91
CA TYR A 297 -1.20 12.73 -20.07
C TYR A 297 -1.49 11.95 -21.35
N ALA A 298 -2.23 12.54 -22.29
CA ALA A 298 -2.54 11.93 -23.58
C ALA A 298 -2.62 12.99 -24.69
N SER A 299 -2.50 12.59 -25.96
CA SER A 299 -2.94 13.43 -27.06
C SER A 299 -4.45 13.26 -27.17
N LEU A 300 -5.21 14.34 -26.93
CA LEU A 300 -6.68 14.28 -26.85
C LEU A 300 -7.37 14.55 -28.21
N GLY A 301 -6.58 14.58 -29.29
CA GLY A 301 -7.08 14.74 -30.66
C GLY A 301 -7.50 16.16 -31.00
N ARG A 302 -7.66 16.41 -32.31
CA ARG A 302 -8.20 17.67 -32.85
C ARG A 302 -9.64 17.45 -33.31
N PHE A 303 -10.51 18.35 -32.91
CA PHE A 303 -11.92 18.39 -33.25
C PHE A 303 -12.18 19.57 -34.16
N VAL A 304 -13.00 19.39 -35.19
CA VAL A 304 -13.43 20.49 -36.06
C VAL A 304 -14.77 20.99 -35.54
N ALA A 305 -14.85 22.25 -35.13
CA ALA A 305 -16.11 22.90 -34.79
C ALA A 305 -16.99 23.10 -36.04
N GLU A 306 -18.30 23.29 -35.87
CA GLU A 306 -19.23 23.53 -36.99
C GLU A 306 -18.90 24.79 -37.79
N ASP A 307 -18.15 25.73 -37.21
CA ASP A 307 -17.62 26.92 -37.90
C ASP A 307 -16.29 26.69 -38.63
N GLY A 308 -15.84 25.43 -38.72
CA GLY A 308 -14.63 25.01 -39.43
C GLY A 308 -13.32 25.20 -38.66
N ARG A 309 -13.34 25.65 -37.40
CA ARG A 309 -12.13 25.80 -36.59
C ARG A 309 -11.72 24.47 -35.96
N GLU A 310 -10.46 24.08 -36.14
CA GLU A 310 -9.85 22.98 -35.40
C GLU A 310 -9.52 23.41 -33.96
N TYR A 311 -9.94 22.61 -32.98
CA TYR A 311 -9.61 22.76 -31.56
C TYR A 311 -9.03 21.46 -31.01
N GLU A 312 -8.01 21.56 -30.16
CA GLU A 312 -7.42 20.42 -29.47
C GLU A 312 -7.94 20.40 -28.03
N ALA A 313 -8.53 19.28 -27.59
CA ALA A 313 -9.05 19.19 -26.23
C ALA A 313 -7.89 19.29 -25.21
N ALA A 314 -7.99 20.23 -24.26
CA ALA A 314 -6.96 20.44 -23.26
C ALA A 314 -7.06 19.47 -22.07
N GLY A 315 -8.28 19.03 -21.75
CA GLY A 315 -8.59 18.13 -20.63
C GLY A 315 -9.89 17.36 -20.86
N GLU A 316 -9.98 16.18 -20.25
CA GLU A 316 -11.14 15.29 -20.29
C GLU A 316 -11.31 14.60 -18.92
N ILE A 317 -12.55 14.55 -18.43
CA ILE A 317 -12.94 13.71 -17.29
C ILE A 317 -14.07 12.75 -17.67
N ASP A 318 -13.83 11.46 -17.42
CA ASP A 318 -14.81 10.37 -17.52
C ASP A 318 -15.04 9.82 -16.11
N LYS A 319 -16.19 10.17 -15.50
CA LYS A 319 -16.53 9.74 -14.14
C LYS A 319 -16.97 8.29 -14.07
N GLY A 320 -17.58 7.76 -15.14
CA GLY A 320 -17.99 6.36 -15.22
C GLY A 320 -16.79 5.42 -15.20
N ARG A 321 -15.72 5.79 -15.93
CA ARG A 321 -14.46 5.03 -15.94
C ARG A 321 -13.47 5.48 -14.86
N ARG A 322 -13.76 6.58 -14.16
CA ARG A 322 -12.88 7.25 -13.19
C ARG A 322 -11.51 7.58 -13.78
N VAL A 323 -11.51 8.22 -14.95
CA VAL A 323 -10.29 8.64 -15.66
C VAL A 323 -10.31 10.15 -15.86
N VAL A 324 -9.18 10.79 -15.59
CA VAL A 324 -8.90 12.18 -15.97
C VAL A 324 -7.68 12.20 -16.87
N ARG A 325 -7.77 12.91 -18.00
CA ARG A 325 -6.65 13.12 -18.91
C ARG A 325 -6.43 14.60 -19.18
N VAL A 326 -5.17 14.97 -19.32
CA VAL A 326 -4.74 16.33 -19.69
C VAL A 326 -3.83 16.23 -20.91
N SER A 327 -3.94 17.17 -21.86
CA SER A 327 -3.06 17.16 -23.03
C SER A 327 -1.58 17.29 -22.62
N GLY A 328 -0.76 16.36 -23.14
CA GLY A 328 0.69 16.33 -22.89
C GLY A 328 1.46 17.45 -23.59
N ASP A 329 0.89 18.02 -24.65
CA ASP A 329 1.55 18.95 -25.57
C ASP A 329 1.56 20.41 -25.05
N MET A 330 0.91 20.65 -23.91
CA MET A 330 0.81 21.95 -23.28
C MET A 330 2.02 22.28 -22.38
N ARG A 331 2.27 23.59 -22.17
CA ARG A 331 3.28 24.07 -21.21
C ARG A 331 2.94 23.60 -19.78
N PRO A 332 3.92 23.34 -18.89
CA PRO A 332 3.69 22.83 -17.54
C PRO A 332 2.66 23.62 -16.73
N SER A 333 2.71 24.96 -16.76
CA SER A 333 1.76 25.81 -16.05
C SER A 333 0.32 25.70 -16.56
N VAL A 334 0.15 25.40 -17.85
CA VAL A 334 -1.17 25.20 -18.47
C VAL A 334 -1.70 23.81 -18.15
N ARG A 335 -0.83 22.80 -18.17
CA ARG A 335 -1.18 21.44 -17.69
C ARG A 335 -1.62 21.46 -16.23
N ASN A 336 -0.89 22.16 -15.37
CA ASN A 336 -1.19 22.25 -13.95
C ASN A 336 -2.56 22.90 -13.71
N PHE A 337 -2.83 24.04 -14.35
CA PHE A 337 -4.13 24.70 -14.25
C PHE A 337 -5.27 23.84 -14.81
N THR A 338 -5.04 23.19 -15.96
CA THR A 338 -6.04 22.30 -16.56
C THR A 338 -6.34 21.10 -15.65
N ALA A 339 -5.32 20.49 -15.04
CA ALA A 339 -5.52 19.42 -14.07
C ALA A 339 -6.30 19.90 -12.82
N ALA A 340 -6.03 21.12 -12.33
CA ALA A 340 -6.79 21.70 -11.22
C ALA A 340 -8.25 22.00 -11.59
N HIS A 341 -8.49 22.38 -12.85
CA HIS A 341 -9.83 22.58 -13.40
C HIS A 341 -10.60 21.25 -13.49
N GLU A 342 -9.97 20.18 -14.00
CA GLU A 342 -10.56 18.83 -13.99
C GLU A 342 -10.83 18.31 -12.57
N LEU A 343 -9.95 18.61 -11.61
CA LEU A 343 -10.19 18.34 -10.19
C LEU A 343 -11.43 19.10 -9.69
N GLY A 344 -11.62 20.35 -10.12
CA GLY A 344 -12.84 21.11 -9.88
C GLY A 344 -14.08 20.38 -10.40
N HIS A 345 -14.07 19.91 -11.66
CA HIS A 345 -15.18 19.11 -12.20
C HIS A 345 -15.43 17.79 -11.48
N ALA A 346 -14.36 17.14 -10.99
CA ALA A 346 -14.46 15.90 -10.22
C ALA A 346 -15.13 16.09 -8.87
N LEU A 347 -14.94 17.26 -8.23
CA LEU A 347 -15.50 17.60 -6.93
C LEU A 347 -16.89 18.22 -7.02
N LEU A 348 -17.04 19.23 -7.90
CA LEU A 348 -18.15 20.19 -7.88
C LEU A 348 -19.35 19.76 -8.71
N HIS A 349 -19.20 18.82 -9.66
CA HIS A 349 -20.23 18.57 -10.66
C HIS A 349 -20.62 17.10 -10.69
N SER A 350 -21.87 16.77 -11.01
CA SER A 350 -22.38 15.40 -11.08
C SER A 350 -22.37 14.78 -12.49
N GLY A 351 -22.14 15.58 -13.55
CA GLY A 351 -22.15 15.11 -14.95
C GLY A 351 -21.08 14.04 -15.26
N ASN A 352 -21.46 12.99 -16.01
CA ASN A 352 -20.67 11.77 -16.25
C ASN A 352 -19.48 11.91 -17.21
N VAL A 353 -19.58 12.76 -18.23
CA VAL A 353 -18.49 13.08 -19.17
C VAL A 353 -18.51 14.59 -19.40
N LEU A 354 -17.38 15.26 -19.12
CA LEU A 354 -17.22 16.70 -19.32
C LEU A 354 -15.98 16.91 -20.19
N HIS A 355 -16.15 17.68 -21.26
CA HIS A 355 -15.08 18.06 -22.18
C HIS A 355 -14.87 19.57 -22.11
N ARG A 356 -13.62 19.99 -21.97
CA ARG A 356 -13.20 21.39 -22.09
C ARG A 356 -13.11 21.79 -23.56
N ASP A 357 -14.29 21.89 -24.22
CA ASP A 357 -14.68 22.88 -25.25
C ASP A 357 -15.81 22.41 -26.21
N ARG A 358 -16.90 23.21 -26.22
CA ARG A 358 -17.87 23.43 -27.32
C ARG A 358 -18.55 24.78 -27.08
N PRO A 359 -18.68 25.67 -28.10
CA PRO A 359 -19.83 26.58 -28.12
C PRO A 359 -20.53 26.71 -29.49
N LEU A 360 -21.82 27.09 -29.41
CA LEU A 360 -22.69 27.82 -30.37
C LEU A 360 -24.05 27.17 -30.71
N ASP A 361 -24.72 26.65 -29.69
CA ASP A 361 -26.17 26.61 -29.58
C ASP A 361 -26.43 27.00 -28.12
N GLY A 362 -27.01 28.16 -27.87
CA GLY A 362 -27.24 28.70 -26.53
C GLY A 362 -28.33 27.97 -25.72
N SER A 363 -28.32 26.64 -25.68
CA SER A 363 -29.35 25.84 -25.00
C SER A 363 -29.00 25.33 -23.59
N ASP A 364 -27.87 25.71 -22.99
CA ASP A 364 -27.56 25.30 -21.61
C ASP A 364 -26.74 26.34 -20.82
N GLU A 365 -27.40 27.38 -20.29
CA GLU A 365 -26.81 28.40 -19.42
C GLU A 365 -26.04 27.80 -18.21
N ASN A 366 -26.42 26.60 -17.76
CA ASN A 366 -25.75 25.90 -16.66
C ASN A 366 -24.33 25.44 -16.99
N LYS A 367 -24.00 25.22 -18.27
CA LYS A 367 -22.65 24.76 -18.66
C LYS A 367 -21.60 25.84 -18.45
N ASP A 368 -21.90 27.09 -18.82
CA ASP A 368 -20.99 28.22 -18.63
C ASP A 368 -20.74 28.51 -17.14
N VAL A 369 -21.76 28.30 -16.29
CA VAL A 369 -21.60 28.42 -14.82
C VAL A 369 -20.64 27.36 -14.28
N ARG A 370 -20.78 26.09 -14.68
CA ARG A 370 -19.90 25.00 -14.24
C ARG A 370 -18.44 25.20 -14.62
N GLU A 371 -18.18 25.65 -15.85
CA GLU A 371 -16.81 25.96 -16.32
C GLU A 371 -16.19 27.10 -15.49
N LYS A 372 -16.95 28.16 -15.20
CA LYS A 372 -16.51 29.27 -14.32
C LYS A 372 -16.22 28.79 -12.90
N GLN A 373 -17.06 27.90 -12.35
CA GLN A 373 -16.84 27.31 -11.03
C GLN A 373 -15.56 26.46 -10.99
N ALA A 374 -15.32 25.65 -12.02
CA ALA A 374 -14.10 24.86 -12.14
C ALA A 374 -12.84 25.73 -12.29
N ASP A 375 -12.90 26.81 -13.07
CA ASP A 375 -11.81 27.77 -13.20
C ASP A 375 -11.51 28.51 -11.89
N LYS A 376 -12.55 28.91 -11.15
CA LYS A 376 -12.41 29.53 -9.83
C LYS A 376 -11.82 28.55 -8.82
N PHE A 377 -12.29 27.31 -8.81
CA PHE A 377 -11.70 26.25 -8.00
C PHE A 377 -10.22 26.05 -8.34
N ALA A 378 -9.87 25.96 -9.62
CA ALA A 378 -8.49 25.80 -10.07
C ALA A 378 -7.59 26.95 -9.59
N ALA A 379 -8.09 28.19 -9.71
CA ALA A 379 -7.39 29.38 -9.24
C ALA A 379 -7.18 29.35 -7.71
N PHE A 380 -8.21 29.07 -6.93
CA PHE A 380 -8.12 28.99 -5.47
C PHE A 380 -7.26 27.81 -5.00
N PHE A 381 -7.36 26.67 -5.69
CA PHE A 381 -6.59 25.46 -5.38
C PHE A 381 -5.08 25.69 -5.58
N LEU A 382 -4.69 26.24 -6.73
CA LEU A 382 -3.29 26.46 -7.08
C LEU A 382 -2.71 27.74 -6.49
N MET A 383 -3.53 28.73 -6.17
CA MET A 383 -3.09 30.03 -5.65
C MET A 383 -3.90 30.41 -4.39
N PRO A 384 -3.69 29.68 -3.26
CA PRO A 384 -4.41 29.93 -2.01
C PRO A 384 -4.13 31.36 -1.54
N GLY A 385 -5.18 32.11 -1.18
CA GLY A 385 -5.04 33.54 -0.88
C GLY A 385 -4.00 33.83 0.20
N THR A 386 -4.01 33.04 1.28
CA THR A 386 -3.06 33.16 2.40
C THR A 386 -1.61 32.96 1.96
N LEU A 387 -1.33 31.97 1.10
CA LEU A 387 0.01 31.73 0.60
C LEU A 387 0.45 32.81 -0.38
N VAL A 388 -0.43 33.19 -1.32
CA VAL A 388 -0.10 34.24 -2.30
C VAL A 388 0.26 35.53 -1.58
N THR A 389 -0.55 35.96 -0.59
CA THR A 389 -0.26 37.14 0.22
C THR A 389 1.04 37.00 1.01
N SER A 390 1.29 35.84 1.63
CA SER A 390 2.53 35.58 2.38
C SER A 390 3.77 35.70 1.49
N TYR A 391 3.78 35.01 0.34
CA TYR A 391 4.89 35.08 -0.61
C TYR A 391 5.02 36.48 -1.23
N PHE A 392 3.91 37.15 -1.50
CA PHE A 392 3.94 38.54 -1.99
C PHE A 392 4.64 39.46 -0.99
N TYR A 393 4.27 39.37 0.29
CA TYR A 393 4.91 40.13 1.36
C TYR A 393 6.40 39.77 1.50
N GLU A 394 6.76 38.50 1.43
CA GLU A 394 8.16 38.06 1.49
C GLU A 394 9.02 38.66 0.36
N LEU A 395 8.47 38.72 -0.85
CA LEU A 395 9.17 39.22 -2.03
C LEU A 395 9.25 40.75 -2.08
N PHE A 396 8.19 41.46 -1.70
CA PHE A 396 8.07 42.91 -1.87
C PHE A 396 8.13 43.71 -0.56
N GLY A 397 8.01 43.06 0.60
CA GLY A 397 8.02 43.71 1.91
C GLY A 397 6.82 44.62 2.16
N MET A 398 5.69 44.35 1.51
CA MET A 398 4.48 45.17 1.58
C MET A 398 3.21 44.35 1.32
N ASP A 399 2.12 44.71 1.99
CA ASP A 399 0.82 44.05 1.85
C ASP A 399 0.10 44.43 0.54
N ARG A 400 0.35 45.65 0.05
CA ARG A 400 -0.16 46.15 -1.22
C ARG A 400 0.92 46.93 -1.95
N PHE A 401 1.13 46.64 -3.22
CA PHE A 401 2.14 47.32 -4.03
C PHE A 401 1.60 48.58 -4.68
N VAL A 402 2.30 49.69 -4.43
CA VAL A 402 2.06 51.03 -4.98
C VAL A 402 3.27 51.42 -5.83
N ALA A 403 3.07 51.88 -7.06
CA ALA A 403 4.13 52.28 -7.98
C ALA A 403 4.52 53.76 -7.78
N ASP A 404 5.33 54.00 -6.75
CA ASP A 404 5.96 55.29 -6.44
C ASP A 404 7.45 55.33 -6.86
N GLU A 405 8.12 56.46 -6.64
CA GLU A 405 9.55 56.62 -6.97
C GLU A 405 10.44 55.56 -6.33
N ASN A 406 10.17 55.20 -5.07
CA ASN A 406 10.97 54.27 -4.29
C ASN A 406 10.77 52.82 -4.75
N THR A 407 9.52 52.39 -4.94
CA THR A 407 9.20 51.02 -5.37
C THR A 407 9.59 50.76 -6.82
N VAL A 408 9.40 51.75 -7.71
CA VAL A 408 9.86 51.67 -9.10
C VAL A 408 11.38 51.59 -9.18
N PHE A 409 12.10 52.40 -8.38
CA PHE A 409 13.56 52.30 -8.30
C PHE A 409 14.00 50.90 -7.85
N LYS A 410 13.36 50.33 -6.82
CA LYS A 410 13.64 48.96 -6.32
C LYS A 410 13.37 47.87 -7.36
N LEU A 411 12.46 48.08 -8.30
CA LEU A 411 12.19 47.20 -9.45
C LEU A 411 13.18 47.37 -10.61
N ARG A 412 14.18 48.25 -10.49
CA ARG A 412 15.01 48.74 -11.61
C ARG A 412 14.15 49.32 -12.74
N GLY A 413 13.04 49.96 -12.36
CA GLY A 413 12.03 50.44 -13.28
C GLY A 413 12.42 51.68 -14.09
N GLY A 414 13.50 52.36 -13.70
CA GLY A 414 13.90 53.66 -14.24
C GLY A 414 13.04 54.78 -13.65
N VAL A 415 12.73 55.80 -14.46
CA VAL A 415 11.86 56.91 -14.05
C VAL A 415 10.39 56.44 -13.99
N PRO A 416 9.60 56.79 -12.95
CA PRO A 416 8.23 56.31 -12.78
C PRO A 416 7.28 56.56 -13.96
N SER A 417 7.39 57.69 -14.65
CA SER A 417 6.56 57.98 -15.84
C SER A 417 6.82 57.00 -16.99
N ALA A 418 8.10 56.68 -17.25
CA ALA A 418 8.49 55.68 -18.25
C ALA A 418 8.10 54.25 -17.80
N PHE A 419 8.19 53.98 -16.50
CA PHE A 419 7.72 52.71 -15.92
C PHE A 419 6.21 52.52 -16.11
N ARG A 420 5.40 53.54 -15.80
CA ARG A 420 3.93 53.51 -15.95
C ARG A 420 3.51 53.24 -17.39
N LYS A 421 4.12 53.94 -18.35
CA LYS A 421 3.88 53.68 -19.77
C LYS A 421 4.23 52.24 -20.17
N ARG A 422 5.36 51.72 -19.67
CA ARG A 422 5.80 50.34 -19.94
C ARG A 422 4.83 49.30 -19.36
N ILE A 423 4.30 49.51 -18.15
CA ILE A 423 3.35 48.56 -17.54
C ILE A 423 2.01 48.56 -18.27
N GLU A 424 1.54 49.70 -18.79
CA GLU A 424 0.34 49.77 -19.63
C GLU A 424 0.48 48.91 -20.90
N GLU A 425 1.65 48.95 -21.54
CA GLU A 425 1.94 48.20 -22.78
C GLU A 425 2.00 46.67 -22.58
N ILE A 426 2.32 46.17 -21.38
CA ILE A 426 2.52 44.73 -21.10
C ILE A 426 1.36 44.07 -20.34
N GLY A 427 0.26 44.79 -20.07
CA GLY A 427 -0.94 44.25 -19.42
C GLY A 427 -1.15 44.65 -17.95
N GLY A 428 -0.52 45.75 -17.52
CA GLY A 428 -0.73 46.40 -16.22
C GLY A 428 0.23 45.96 -15.12
N LEU A 429 0.17 46.68 -13.98
CA LEU A 429 1.06 46.48 -12.83
C LEU A 429 1.00 45.05 -12.27
N ALA A 430 -0.19 44.48 -12.13
CA ALA A 430 -0.37 43.12 -11.62
C ALA A 430 0.29 42.06 -12.52
N TYR A 431 0.23 42.24 -13.85
CA TYR A 431 0.92 41.34 -14.78
C TYR A 431 2.43 41.45 -14.64
N TYR A 432 2.96 42.67 -14.52
CA TYR A 432 4.38 42.88 -14.28
C TYR A 432 4.84 42.20 -12.98
N LEU A 433 4.15 42.43 -11.86
CA LEU A 433 4.48 41.85 -10.56
C LEU A 433 4.37 40.32 -10.53
N ALA A 434 3.45 39.72 -11.29
CA ALA A 434 3.39 38.26 -11.43
C ALA A 434 4.64 37.65 -12.11
N THR A 435 5.38 38.46 -12.88
CA THR A 435 6.52 38.05 -13.71
C THR A 435 7.89 38.50 -13.22
N VAL A 436 7.92 39.45 -12.30
CA VAL A 436 9.18 40.04 -11.83
C VAL A 436 10.00 39.04 -11.04
N GLU A 437 11.31 39.07 -11.21
CA GLU A 437 12.28 38.14 -10.59
C GLU A 437 13.36 38.88 -9.80
N TYR A 438 13.13 40.16 -9.54
CA TYR A 438 14.05 41.04 -8.85
C TYR A 438 13.30 42.16 -8.13
N PHE A 439 13.65 42.40 -6.88
CA PHE A 439 13.20 43.57 -6.13
C PHE A 439 14.23 43.92 -5.04
N ASN A 440 14.55 45.21 -4.92
CA ASN A 440 15.34 45.76 -3.81
C ASN A 440 16.69 45.03 -3.56
N GLY A 441 17.43 44.75 -4.62
CA GLY A 441 18.76 44.10 -4.51
C GLY A 441 18.72 42.58 -4.44
N ARG A 442 17.53 41.96 -4.40
CA ARG A 442 17.36 40.51 -4.28
C ARG A 442 16.76 39.95 -5.57
N SER A 443 17.32 38.84 -6.05
CA SER A 443 16.75 38.06 -7.16
C SER A 443 15.99 36.86 -6.61
N PHE A 444 14.88 36.49 -7.24
CA PHE A 444 13.98 35.42 -6.81
C PHE A 444 13.19 34.85 -7.99
N ASN A 445 12.55 33.69 -7.80
CA ASN A 445 11.58 33.18 -8.77
C ASN A 445 10.30 34.01 -8.73
N SER A 446 9.75 34.35 -9.90
CA SER A 446 8.48 35.10 -9.94
C SER A 446 7.34 34.34 -9.26
N LEU A 447 6.32 35.05 -8.76
CA LEU A 447 5.13 34.42 -8.16
C LEU A 447 4.48 33.40 -9.10
N ALA A 448 4.37 33.71 -10.40
CA ALA A 448 3.85 32.75 -11.38
C ALA A 448 4.69 31.46 -11.48
N LYS A 449 6.02 31.55 -11.34
CA LYS A 449 6.91 30.36 -11.30
C LYS A 449 6.77 29.60 -9.99
N ILE A 450 6.74 30.30 -8.86
CA ILE A 450 6.59 29.71 -7.51
C ILE A 450 5.33 28.84 -7.43
N PHE A 451 4.19 29.35 -7.91
CA PHE A 451 2.92 28.63 -7.89
C PHE A 451 2.68 27.75 -9.14
N ASN A 452 3.64 27.69 -10.08
CA ASN A 452 3.53 26.93 -11.33
C ASN A 452 2.21 27.18 -12.09
N VAL A 453 1.87 28.46 -12.28
CA VAL A 453 0.66 28.93 -12.98
C VAL A 453 1.03 29.89 -14.11
N SER A 454 0.07 30.18 -14.99
CA SER A 454 0.31 31.19 -16.02
C SER A 454 0.47 32.59 -15.41
N ARG A 455 1.27 33.43 -16.07
CA ARG A 455 1.49 34.84 -15.67
C ARG A 455 0.18 35.61 -15.58
N LYS A 456 -0.74 35.35 -16.52
CA LYS A 456 -2.08 35.95 -16.55
C LYS A 456 -2.94 35.50 -15.37
N ALA A 457 -2.93 34.20 -15.03
CA ALA A 457 -3.70 33.67 -13.90
C ALA A 457 -3.22 34.27 -12.56
N MET A 458 -1.90 34.34 -12.34
CA MET A 458 -1.35 34.98 -11.15
C MET A 458 -1.70 36.48 -11.10
N ALA A 459 -1.59 37.20 -12.22
CA ALA A 459 -1.95 38.61 -12.27
C ALA A 459 -3.43 38.87 -11.90
N ILE A 460 -4.34 38.02 -12.36
CA ILE A 460 -5.76 38.08 -11.97
C ILE A 460 -5.89 37.85 -10.47
N ARG A 461 -5.23 36.81 -9.93
CA ARG A 461 -5.29 36.49 -8.50
C ARG A 461 -4.75 37.61 -7.62
N LEU A 462 -3.67 38.29 -8.02
CA LEU A 462 -3.14 39.44 -7.31
C LEU A 462 -4.15 40.60 -7.23
N LYS A 463 -4.95 40.82 -8.28
CA LYS A 463 -6.03 41.81 -8.28
C LYS A 463 -7.19 41.38 -7.39
N GLU A 464 -7.63 40.13 -7.48
CA GLU A 464 -8.70 39.58 -6.64
C GLU A 464 -8.39 39.70 -5.14
N LEU A 465 -7.12 39.53 -4.76
CA LEU A 465 -6.65 39.64 -3.38
C LEU A 465 -6.36 41.10 -2.95
N GLY A 466 -6.52 42.09 -3.84
CA GLY A 466 -6.27 43.50 -3.53
C GLY A 466 -4.79 43.85 -3.28
N LEU A 467 -3.86 43.01 -3.75
CA LEU A 467 -2.42 43.17 -3.48
C LEU A 467 -1.73 44.23 -4.36
N VAL A 468 -2.45 44.78 -5.34
CA VAL A 468 -1.93 45.75 -6.31
C VAL A 468 -2.89 46.94 -6.40
N GLU A 469 -2.36 48.14 -6.62
CA GLU A 469 -3.19 49.29 -7.01
C GLU A 469 -3.81 49.10 -8.41
N GLU A 470 -4.99 49.68 -8.62
CA GLU A 470 -5.71 49.58 -9.89
C GLU A 470 -5.08 50.42 -11.00
#